data_AF-A0A966LZK9-F1
#
_entry.id   AF-A0A966LZK9-F1
#
_cell.length_a   1.000
_cell.length_b   1.000
_cell.length_c   1.000
_cell.angle_alpha   90.00
_cell.angle_beta   90.00
_cell.angle_gamma   90.00
#
_symmetry.space_group_name_H-M   'P 1'
#
loop_
_entity.id
_entity.type
_entity.pdbx_description
1 polymer ?
#
loop_
_entity_poly.entity_id
_entity_poly.type
_entity_poly.pdbx_seq_one_letter_code
_entity_poly.pdbx_strand_id
1 'polypeptide(L)'
;AAQSQSNRQGRGDVLQGKQAEDVLNILKDDATRTYENYEKLLNERFDGTKIDENKVGLARELARMNLTLNTYTQWYWKTDLLNLLNFLFLRADNHAQYEIRVYADKMLDTVKKWVPITYQAFMDYRVGAAEISSKGLKVIKSMISGKNVGQEESGLSKREWNELMEKLDKKDLIVN
;
A
#
# COMPACT_ATOMS: atom_id res chain seq x y z
N ALA A 1 12.71 -1.44 -4.26
CA ALA A 1 12.44 -0.64 -5.46
C ALA A 1 13.25 0.64 -5.37
N ALA A 2 13.74 1.15 -6.50
CA ALA A 2 14.34 2.47 -6.58
C ALA A 2 13.33 3.54 -6.15
N GLN A 3 13.82 4.73 -5.79
CA GLN A 3 12.94 5.87 -5.53
C GLN A 3 12.35 6.38 -6.86
N SER A 4 11.04 6.61 -6.93
CA SER A 4 10.43 7.20 -8.12
C SER A 4 10.98 8.61 -8.36
N GLN A 5 11.32 8.92 -9.61
CA GLN A 5 11.83 10.23 -10.01
C GLN A 5 10.73 11.30 -10.10
N SER A 6 9.50 10.89 -10.42
CA SER A 6 8.34 11.77 -10.55
C SER A 6 7.53 11.90 -9.25
N ASN A 7 7.60 10.90 -8.36
CA ASN A 7 6.92 10.91 -7.08
C ASN A 7 7.92 10.64 -5.93
N ARG A 8 8.23 11.68 -5.14
CA ARG A 8 9.14 11.57 -3.98
C ARG A 8 8.66 10.63 -2.87
N GLN A 9 7.41 10.17 -2.91
CA GLN A 9 6.86 9.17 -2.00
C GLN A 9 6.59 7.82 -2.71
N GLY A 10 6.84 7.75 -4.02
CA GLY A 10 6.54 6.58 -4.86
C GLY A 10 7.72 5.64 -5.04
N ARG A 11 7.41 4.36 -5.30
CA ARG A 11 8.39 3.33 -5.67
C ARG A 11 8.59 3.33 -7.19
N GLY A 12 9.84 3.23 -7.63
CA GLY A 12 10.27 3.04 -9.03
C GLY A 12 10.62 1.58 -9.31
N ASP A 13 11.63 1.35 -10.15
CA ASP A 13 11.98 0.01 -10.62
C ASP A 13 12.44 -0.95 -9.51
N VAL A 14 12.18 -2.23 -9.69
CA VAL A 14 12.62 -3.27 -8.75
C VAL A 14 14.15 -3.40 -8.83
N LEU A 15 14.82 -3.38 -7.67
CA LEU A 15 16.25 -3.66 -7.60
C LEU A 15 16.47 -5.14 -7.92
N GLN A 16 17.50 -5.47 -8.71
CA GLN A 16 17.76 -6.85 -9.16
C GLN A 16 19.21 -7.28 -8.91
N GLY A 17 19.43 -8.60 -8.97
CA GLY A 17 20.75 -9.22 -8.89
C GLY A 17 21.48 -8.89 -7.58
N LYS A 18 22.79 -8.73 -7.68
CA LYS A 18 23.69 -8.55 -6.53
C LYS A 18 23.30 -7.37 -5.63
N GLN A 19 22.85 -6.25 -6.21
CA GLN A 19 22.44 -5.08 -5.43
C GLN A 19 21.23 -5.38 -4.52
N ALA A 20 20.25 -6.15 -5.01
CA ALA A 20 19.10 -6.53 -4.20
C ALA A 20 19.48 -7.48 -3.06
N GLU A 21 20.40 -8.40 -3.34
CA GLU A 21 20.96 -9.32 -2.34
C GLU A 21 21.73 -8.57 -1.26
N ASP A 22 22.60 -7.63 -1.64
CA ASP A 22 23.35 -6.79 -0.70
C ASP A 22 22.41 -5.98 0.21
N VAL A 23 21.36 -5.35 -0.36
CA VAL A 23 20.34 -4.63 0.42
C VAL A 23 19.60 -5.57 1.38
N LEU A 24 19.22 -6.77 0.93
CA LEU A 24 18.55 -7.75 1.78
C LEU A 24 19.45 -8.19 2.94
N ASN A 25 20.74 -8.39 2.68
CA ASN A 25 21.71 -8.77 3.70
C ASN A 25 21.85 -7.66 4.75
N ILE A 26 21.98 -6.40 4.34
CA ILE A 26 22.01 -5.25 5.26
C ILE A 26 20.78 -5.25 6.17
N LEU A 27 19.58 -5.41 5.60
CA LEU A 27 18.33 -5.41 6.38
C LEU A 27 18.25 -6.58 7.37
N LYS A 28 18.77 -7.76 7.00
CA LYS A 28 18.83 -8.94 7.87
C LYS A 28 19.83 -8.76 9.00
N ASP A 29 21.02 -8.25 8.69
CA ASP A 29 22.08 -8.00 9.66
C ASP A 29 21.63 -6.95 10.67
N ASP A 30 20.98 -5.88 10.20
CA ASP A 30 20.40 -4.84 11.07
C ASP A 30 19.32 -5.40 11.99
N ALA A 31 18.39 -6.20 11.45
CA ALA A 31 17.35 -6.83 12.27
C ALA A 31 17.93 -7.77 13.33
N THR A 32 18.93 -8.59 12.96
CA THR A 32 19.60 -9.52 13.87
C THR A 32 20.33 -8.76 14.98
N ARG A 33 21.13 -7.76 14.60
CA ARG A 33 21.90 -6.93 15.53
C ARG A 33 21.00 -6.16 16.49
N THR A 34 19.90 -5.58 16.00
CA THR A 34 18.96 -4.83 16.86
C THR A 34 18.22 -5.73 17.83
N TYR A 35 17.89 -6.96 17.42
CA TYR A 35 17.30 -7.96 18.30
C TYR A 35 18.27 -8.47 19.36
N GLU A 36 19.53 -8.77 19.00
CA GLU A 36 20.56 -9.14 19.98
C GLU A 36 20.80 -8.04 21.01
N ASN A 37 20.81 -6.78 20.57
CA ASN A 37 20.93 -5.64 21.46
C ASN A 37 19.68 -5.51 22.35
N TYR A 38 18.49 -5.79 21.83
CA TYR A 38 17.26 -5.83 22.64
C TYR A 38 17.36 -6.86 23.78
N GLU A 39 17.79 -8.10 23.49
CA GLU A 39 18.00 -9.13 24.52
C GLU A 39 19.04 -8.70 25.56
N LYS A 40 20.18 -8.13 25.11
CA LYS A 40 21.22 -7.60 26.01
C LYS A 40 20.71 -6.47 26.91
N LEU A 41 19.91 -5.56 26.37
CA LEU A 41 19.30 -4.46 27.12
C LEU A 41 18.28 -4.97 28.14
N LEU A 42 17.50 -5.99 27.78
CA LEU A 42 16.54 -6.64 28.67
C LEU A 42 17.23 -7.53 29.72
N ASN A 43 18.48 -7.97 29.44
CA ASN A 43 19.21 -8.98 30.20
C ASN A 43 18.46 -10.32 30.31
N GLU A 44 17.65 -10.63 29.30
CA GLU A 44 16.78 -11.81 29.22
C GLU A 44 16.78 -12.30 27.77
N ARG A 45 16.88 -13.62 27.57
CA ARG A 45 16.71 -14.26 26.27
C ARG A 45 15.23 -14.51 25.97
N PHE A 46 14.91 -14.85 24.72
CA PHE A 46 13.54 -15.20 24.33
C PHE A 46 12.88 -16.32 25.18
N ASP A 47 13.66 -17.25 25.73
CA ASP A 47 13.15 -18.34 26.59
C ASP A 47 12.95 -17.94 28.06
N GLY A 48 13.22 -16.68 28.42
CA GLY A 48 13.11 -16.15 29.78
C GLY A 48 14.36 -16.34 30.63
N THR A 49 15.44 -16.93 30.09
CA THR A 49 16.69 -17.09 30.83
C THR A 49 17.45 -15.77 30.94
N LYS A 50 18.04 -15.50 32.11
CA LYS A 50 18.83 -14.29 32.37
C LYS A 50 20.20 -14.41 31.70
N ILE A 51 20.67 -13.35 31.04
CA ILE A 51 21.97 -13.37 30.33
C ILE A 51 23.15 -13.19 31.29
N ASP A 52 23.04 -12.26 32.24
CA ASP A 52 24.07 -11.93 33.22
C ASP A 52 23.42 -11.75 34.60
N GLU A 53 23.72 -12.63 35.56
CA GLU A 53 23.12 -12.59 36.89
C GLU A 53 23.41 -11.29 37.65
N ASN A 54 24.55 -10.65 37.36
CA ASN A 54 25.04 -9.46 38.06
C ASN A 54 24.51 -8.14 37.50
N LYS A 55 23.74 -8.18 36.40
CA LYS A 55 23.18 -6.98 35.77
C LYS A 55 21.67 -6.87 35.97
N VAL A 56 21.22 -5.61 35.97
CA VAL A 56 19.80 -5.26 35.92
C VAL A 56 19.46 -4.89 34.48
N GLY A 57 18.41 -5.52 33.94
CA GLY A 57 17.90 -5.21 32.61
C GLY A 57 17.02 -3.97 32.59
N LEU A 58 16.91 -3.33 31.44
CA LEU A 58 15.93 -2.28 31.19
C LEU A 58 14.51 -2.85 31.17
N ALA A 59 13.53 -2.01 31.52
CA ALA A 59 12.12 -2.33 31.29
C ALA A 59 11.84 -2.60 29.80
N ARG A 60 10.97 -3.57 29.50
CA ARG A 60 10.67 -4.01 28.11
C ARG A 60 10.24 -2.85 27.21
N GLU A 61 9.53 -1.87 27.75
CA GLU A 61 9.07 -0.67 27.03
C GLU A 61 10.20 0.26 26.58
N LEU A 62 11.30 0.31 27.34
CA LEU A 62 12.49 1.09 27.01
C LEU A 62 13.40 0.28 26.08
N ALA A 63 13.59 -1.01 26.36
CA ALA A 63 14.42 -1.89 25.54
C ALA A 63 13.92 -1.96 24.09
N ARG A 64 12.59 -2.04 23.87
CA ARG A 64 11.99 -2.16 22.53
C ARG A 64 12.21 -0.97 21.61
N MET A 65 12.65 0.19 22.14
CA MET A 65 12.94 1.38 21.31
C MET A 65 14.04 1.11 20.27
N ASN A 66 14.88 0.10 20.49
CA ASN A 66 15.93 -0.30 19.57
C ASN A 66 15.44 -1.20 18.41
N LEU A 67 14.22 -1.73 18.48
CA LEU A 67 13.69 -2.62 17.44
C LEU A 67 13.28 -1.84 16.18
N THR A 68 13.55 -2.42 15.03
CA THR A 68 13.23 -1.85 13.71
C THR A 68 11.75 -2.04 13.36
N LEU A 69 11.22 -1.18 12.49
CA LEU A 69 9.81 -1.17 12.07
C LEU A 69 9.35 -2.43 11.33
N ASN A 70 10.27 -3.25 10.82
CA ASN A 70 9.96 -4.53 10.18
C ASN A 70 9.76 -5.69 11.18
N THR A 71 9.81 -5.42 12.49
CA THR A 71 9.50 -6.41 13.53
C THR A 71 8.02 -6.78 13.46
N TYR A 72 7.73 -8.09 13.39
CA TYR A 72 6.35 -8.57 13.39
C TYR A 72 5.62 -8.22 14.68
N THR A 73 4.35 -7.88 14.54
CA THR A 73 3.43 -7.67 15.66
C THR A 73 2.11 -8.39 15.38
N GLN A 74 1.35 -8.61 16.43
CA GLN A 74 0.02 -9.20 16.38
C GLN A 74 -0.95 -8.30 17.12
N TRP A 75 -2.16 -8.18 16.61
CA TRP A 75 -3.20 -7.37 17.22
C TRP A 75 -4.56 -7.93 16.84
N TYR A 76 -5.53 -7.73 17.73
CA TYR A 76 -6.93 -8.00 17.43
C TYR A 76 -7.54 -6.76 16.79
N TRP A 77 -8.16 -6.95 15.63
CA TRP A 77 -8.87 -5.89 14.94
C TRP A 77 -10.35 -6.25 14.81
N LYS A 78 -11.22 -5.34 15.26
CA LYS A 78 -12.68 -5.45 15.13
C LYS A 78 -13.19 -4.23 14.39
N THR A 79 -13.98 -4.45 13.35
CA THR A 79 -14.61 -3.40 12.55
C THR A 79 -15.93 -3.92 11.97
N ASP A 80 -16.83 -3.03 11.60
CA ASP A 80 -18.02 -3.39 10.83
C ASP A 80 -17.70 -3.60 9.34
N LEU A 81 -18.65 -4.16 8.61
CA LEU A 81 -18.45 -4.52 7.20
C LEU A 81 -18.25 -3.29 6.30
N LEU A 82 -18.93 -2.17 6.57
CA LEU A 82 -18.81 -0.95 5.75
C LEU A 82 -17.39 -0.38 5.84
N ASN A 83 -16.87 -0.25 7.06
CA ASN A 83 -15.53 0.25 7.31
C ASN A 83 -14.45 -0.73 6.83
N LEU A 84 -14.69 -2.04 6.94
CA LEU A 84 -13.81 -3.05 6.33
C LEU A 84 -13.72 -2.87 4.81
N LEU A 85 -14.84 -2.76 4.11
CA LEU A 85 -14.84 -2.58 2.66
C LEU A 85 -14.16 -1.27 2.24
N ASN A 86 -14.33 -0.20 3.01
CA ASN A 86 -13.60 1.05 2.76
C ASN A 86 -12.08 0.91 2.99
N PHE A 87 -11.66 0.21 4.03
CA PHE A 87 -10.26 -0.11 4.25
C PHE A 87 -9.68 -0.93 3.08
N LEU A 88 -10.39 -1.98 2.65
CA LEU A 88 -9.95 -2.83 1.54
C LEU A 88 -9.89 -2.05 0.23
N PHE A 89 -10.84 -1.15 -0.04
CA PHE A 89 -10.79 -0.27 -1.20
C PHE A 89 -9.50 0.56 -1.25
N LEU A 90 -9.07 1.11 -0.11
CA LEU A 90 -7.86 1.94 -0.03
C LEU A 90 -6.56 1.13 0.00
N ARG A 91 -6.60 -0.11 0.50
CA ARG A 91 -5.38 -0.91 0.77
C ARG A 91 -5.11 -2.00 -0.28
N ALA A 92 -6.12 -2.43 -1.01
CA ALA A 92 -5.94 -3.31 -2.17
C ALA A 92 -5.46 -2.54 -3.43
N ASP A 93 -5.45 -1.19 -3.36
CA ASP A 93 -5.04 -0.33 -4.46
C ASP A 93 -3.55 -0.49 -4.84
N ASN A 94 -3.24 -0.32 -6.13
CA ASN A 94 -1.87 -0.45 -6.64
C ASN A 94 -0.90 0.62 -6.10
N HIS A 95 -1.41 1.80 -5.75
CA HIS A 95 -0.65 2.87 -5.11
C HIS A 95 -0.38 2.60 -3.62
N ALA A 96 -1.10 1.67 -2.99
CA ALA A 96 -0.79 1.24 -1.63
C ALA A 96 0.54 0.46 -1.58
N GLN A 97 1.15 0.44 -0.39
CA GLN A 97 2.37 -0.31 -0.18
C GLN A 97 2.13 -1.81 -0.40
N TYR A 98 3.05 -2.49 -1.08
CA TYR A 98 2.89 -3.91 -1.44
C TYR A 98 2.55 -4.78 -0.23
N GLU A 99 3.24 -4.58 0.89
CA GLU A 99 3.07 -5.38 2.10
C GLU A 99 1.62 -5.31 2.63
N ILE A 100 1.01 -4.12 2.71
CA ILE A 100 -0.39 -4.01 3.17
C ILE A 100 -1.39 -4.50 2.12
N ARG A 101 -1.06 -4.38 0.83
CA ARG A 101 -1.89 -4.91 -0.26
C ARG A 101 -2.02 -6.42 -0.18
N VAL A 102 -0.93 -7.14 0.08
CA VAL A 102 -0.96 -8.60 0.28
C VAL A 102 -1.90 -8.99 1.42
N TYR A 103 -1.91 -8.26 2.53
CA TYR A 103 -2.89 -8.47 3.60
C TYR A 103 -4.33 -8.17 3.15
N ALA A 104 -4.54 -7.05 2.46
CA ALA A 104 -5.85 -6.66 1.95
C ALA A 104 -6.42 -7.68 0.95
N ASP A 105 -5.61 -8.24 0.07
CA ASP A 105 -6.02 -9.27 -0.89
C ASP A 105 -6.49 -10.55 -0.17
N LYS A 106 -5.76 -10.99 0.87
CA LYS A 106 -6.19 -12.13 1.69
C LYS A 106 -7.45 -11.86 2.51
N MET A 107 -7.64 -10.61 2.96
CA MET A 107 -8.89 -10.19 3.60
C MET A 107 -10.05 -10.18 2.60
N LEU A 108 -9.83 -9.73 1.36
CA LEU A 108 -10.84 -9.77 0.29
C LEU A 108 -11.25 -11.20 -0.05
N ASP A 109 -10.31 -12.15 -0.12
CA ASP A 109 -10.61 -13.59 -0.28
C ASP A 109 -11.54 -14.09 0.83
N THR A 110 -11.38 -13.59 2.04
CA THR A 110 -12.21 -13.95 3.19
C THR A 110 -13.60 -13.31 3.08
N VAL A 111 -13.68 -12.02 2.73
CA VAL A 111 -14.95 -11.31 2.51
C VAL A 111 -15.77 -11.97 1.39
N LYS A 112 -15.11 -12.38 0.29
CA LYS A 112 -15.74 -13.10 -0.82
C LYS A 112 -16.41 -14.40 -0.37
N LYS A 113 -15.76 -15.14 0.53
CA LYS A 113 -16.30 -16.39 1.08
C LYS A 113 -17.40 -16.16 2.13
N TRP A 114 -17.27 -15.10 2.94
CA TRP A 114 -18.17 -14.82 4.06
C TRP A 114 -19.47 -14.13 3.63
N VAL A 115 -19.38 -13.09 2.79
CA VAL A 115 -20.50 -12.24 2.36
C VAL A 115 -20.48 -12.02 0.84
N PRO A 116 -20.73 -13.07 0.04
CA PRO A 116 -20.49 -13.06 -1.42
C PRO A 116 -21.32 -12.01 -2.19
N ILE A 117 -22.58 -11.79 -1.78
CA ILE A 117 -23.45 -10.80 -2.43
C ILE A 117 -22.90 -9.38 -2.23
N THR A 118 -22.50 -9.05 -1.00
CA THR A 118 -21.89 -7.74 -0.69
C THR A 118 -20.53 -7.60 -1.38
N TYR A 119 -19.72 -8.66 -1.41
CA TYR A 119 -18.47 -8.66 -2.15
C TYR A 119 -18.69 -8.33 -3.64
N GLN A 120 -19.65 -9.00 -4.28
CA GLN A 120 -19.93 -8.75 -5.70
C GLN A 120 -20.37 -7.30 -5.93
N ALA A 121 -21.30 -6.78 -5.13
CA ALA A 121 -21.71 -5.38 -5.21
C ALA A 121 -20.55 -4.40 -4.96
N PHE A 122 -19.65 -4.72 -4.04
CA PHE A 122 -18.45 -3.93 -3.80
C PHE A 122 -17.50 -3.93 -5.00
N MET A 123 -17.30 -5.09 -5.64
CA MET A 123 -16.47 -5.16 -6.85
C MET A 123 -17.09 -4.38 -8.00
N ASP A 124 -18.40 -4.50 -8.22
CA ASP A 124 -19.07 -3.89 -9.38
C ASP A 124 -19.23 -2.36 -9.23
N TYR A 125 -19.64 -1.89 -8.06
CA TYR A 125 -20.07 -0.49 -7.87
C TYR A 125 -19.05 0.38 -7.14
N ARG A 126 -18.00 -0.20 -6.55
CA ARG A 126 -16.94 0.56 -5.87
C ARG A 126 -15.59 0.33 -6.53
N VAL A 127 -15.11 -0.91 -6.61
CA VAL A 127 -13.77 -1.19 -7.15
C VAL A 127 -13.71 -0.99 -8.67
N GLY A 128 -14.72 -1.48 -9.39
CA GLY A 128 -14.83 -1.33 -10.85
C GLY A 128 -15.44 -0.01 -11.30
N ALA A 129 -15.87 0.85 -10.36
CA ALA A 129 -16.47 2.13 -10.69
C ALA A 129 -15.41 3.19 -10.98
N ALA A 130 -15.71 4.10 -11.91
CA ALA A 130 -14.89 5.27 -12.18
C ALA A 130 -15.63 6.54 -11.73
N GLU A 131 -15.02 7.29 -10.81
CA GLU A 131 -15.49 8.64 -10.52
C GLU A 131 -15.04 9.59 -11.63
N ILE A 132 -16.02 10.31 -12.20
CA ILE A 132 -15.83 11.25 -13.30
C ILE A 132 -16.22 12.65 -12.83
N SER A 133 -15.32 13.62 -13.00
CA SER A 133 -15.59 15.00 -12.65
C SER A 133 -16.71 15.60 -13.52
N SER A 134 -17.39 16.65 -13.04
CA SER A 134 -18.44 17.33 -13.82
C SER A 134 -17.95 17.79 -15.19
N LYS A 135 -16.70 18.27 -15.30
CA LYS A 135 -16.07 18.63 -16.57
C LYS A 135 -15.80 17.41 -17.45
N GLY A 136 -15.24 16.34 -16.89
CA GLY A 136 -15.01 15.09 -17.63
C GLY A 136 -16.30 14.47 -18.16
N LEU A 137 -17.40 14.57 -17.41
CA LEU A 137 -18.71 14.10 -17.85
C LEU A 137 -19.22 14.89 -19.08
N LYS A 138 -18.95 16.20 -19.15
CA LYS A 138 -19.27 17.02 -20.33
C LYS A 138 -18.46 16.57 -21.55
N VAL A 139 -17.17 16.27 -21.36
CA VAL A 139 -16.30 15.73 -22.42
C VAL A 139 -16.85 14.41 -22.94
N ILE A 140 -17.17 13.47 -22.05
CA ILE A 140 -17.75 12.17 -22.44
C ILE A 140 -19.05 12.35 -23.23
N LYS A 141 -19.96 13.22 -22.77
CA LYS A 141 -21.21 13.51 -23.49
C LYS A 141 -20.95 14.05 -24.91
N SER A 142 -19.99 14.96 -25.05
CA SER A 142 -19.61 15.49 -26.36
C SER A 142 -19.00 14.42 -27.27
N MET A 143 -18.13 13.57 -26.74
CA MET A 143 -17.54 12.44 -27.49
C MET A 143 -18.60 11.44 -27.95
N ILE A 144 -19.55 11.07 -27.09
CA ILE A 144 -20.67 10.17 -27.44
C ILE A 144 -21.55 10.80 -28.53
N SER A 145 -21.70 12.13 -28.54
CA SER A 145 -22.43 12.85 -29.59
C SER A 145 -21.68 12.95 -30.93
N GLY A 146 -20.50 12.35 -31.05
CA GLY A 146 -19.69 12.36 -32.27
C GLY A 146 -18.85 13.63 -32.46
N LYS A 147 -18.76 14.50 -31.45
CA LYS A 147 -17.89 15.69 -31.50
C LYS A 147 -16.46 15.30 -31.18
N ASN A 148 -15.53 15.77 -31.99
CA ASN A 148 -14.11 15.70 -31.66
C ASN A 148 -13.81 16.80 -30.64
N VAL A 149 -13.42 16.43 -29.42
CA VAL A 149 -13.10 17.38 -28.34
C VAL A 149 -11.62 17.20 -28.03
N GLY A 150 -10.86 18.29 -28.14
CA GLY A 150 -9.45 18.31 -27.74
C GLY A 150 -9.27 18.66 -26.26
N GLN A 151 -8.06 18.43 -25.74
CA GLN A 151 -7.71 18.79 -24.36
C GLN A 151 -7.90 20.29 -24.09
N GLU A 152 -7.50 21.16 -25.02
CA GLU A 152 -7.62 22.63 -24.87
C GLU A 152 -9.08 23.10 -24.75
N GLU A 153 -10.00 22.45 -25.48
CA GLU A 153 -11.43 22.79 -25.50
C GLU A 153 -12.20 22.17 -24.33
N SER A 154 -11.60 21.19 -23.65
CA SER A 154 -12.24 20.42 -22.58
C SER A 154 -12.39 21.20 -21.26
N GLY A 155 -11.54 22.23 -21.05
CA GLY A 155 -11.42 22.93 -19.77
C GLY A 155 -10.84 22.09 -18.63
N LEU A 156 -10.28 20.90 -18.93
CA LEU A 156 -9.51 20.06 -18.02
C LEU A 156 -8.02 20.43 -18.09
N SER A 157 -7.31 20.30 -16.97
CA SER A 157 -5.85 20.30 -17.00
C SER A 157 -5.32 19.09 -17.78
N LYS A 158 -4.08 19.14 -18.28
CA LYS A 158 -3.45 18.00 -18.97
C LYS A 158 -3.51 16.71 -18.14
N ARG A 159 -3.30 16.81 -16.83
CA ARG A 159 -3.37 15.66 -15.92
C ARG A 159 -4.78 15.08 -15.85
N GLU A 160 -5.79 15.91 -15.60
CA GLU A 160 -7.18 15.45 -15.53
C GLU A 160 -7.68 14.89 -16.87
N TRP A 161 -7.21 15.46 -17.99
CA TRP A 161 -7.49 14.95 -19.33
C TRP A 161 -6.89 13.54 -19.51
N ASN A 162 -5.61 13.38 -19.19
CA ASN A 162 -4.94 12.08 -19.30
C ASN A 162 -5.59 11.04 -18.38
N GLU A 163 -5.90 11.38 -17.13
CA GLU A 163 -6.63 10.49 -16.20
C GLU A 163 -8.00 10.07 -16.76
N LEU A 164 -8.73 10.98 -17.41
CA LEU A 164 -10.00 10.68 -18.06
C LEU A 164 -9.83 9.76 -19.28
N MET A 165 -8.86 10.07 -20.14
CA MET A 165 -8.59 9.25 -21.34
C MET A 165 -8.09 7.85 -20.97
N GLU A 166 -7.28 7.72 -19.92
CA GLU A 166 -6.87 6.42 -19.37
C GLU A 166 -8.06 5.62 -18.85
N LYS A 167 -8.98 6.24 -18.09
CA LYS A 167 -10.22 5.60 -17.63
C LYS A 167 -11.12 5.12 -18.77
N LEU A 168 -11.07 5.79 -19.92
CA LEU A 168 -11.85 5.46 -21.13
C LEU A 168 -11.09 4.55 -22.11
N ASP A 169 -9.86 4.13 -21.77
CA ASP A 169 -8.95 3.37 -22.64
C ASP A 169 -8.69 4.04 -24.01
N LYS A 170 -8.63 5.39 -24.02
CA LYS A 170 -8.36 6.24 -25.20
C LYS A 170 -6.94 6.79 -25.18
N LYS A 171 -5.96 5.88 -25.17
CA LYS A 171 -4.54 6.24 -25.03
C LYS A 171 -3.98 7.09 -26.18
N ASP A 172 -4.61 7.00 -27.35
CA ASP A 172 -4.31 7.81 -28.53
C ASP A 172 -4.57 9.31 -28.32
N LEU A 173 -5.37 9.68 -27.31
CA LEU A 173 -5.72 11.06 -26.99
C LEU A 173 -4.93 11.65 -25.81
N ILE A 174 -3.98 10.91 -25.23
CA ILE A 174 -3.13 11.37 -24.13
C ILE A 174 -2.18 12.48 -24.62
N VAL A 175 -2.02 13.53 -23.81
CA VAL A 175 -1.19 14.70 -24.13
C VAL A 175 0.01 14.76 -23.19
N ASN A 176 1.20 15.05 -23.73
CA ASN A 176 2.43 15.26 -22.96
C ASN A 176 2.48 16.65 -22.30
#